data_AF-A0A2P8DKT7-F1
#
_entry.id   AF-A0A2P8DKT7-F1
#
_cell.length_a   1.000
_cell.length_b   1.000
_cell.length_c   1.000
_cell.angle_alpha   90.00
_cell.angle_beta   90.00
_cell.angle_gamma   90.00
#
_symmetry.space_group_name_H-M   'P 1'
#
loop_
_entity.id
_entity.type
_entity.pdbx_description
1 polymer ?
#
loop_
_entity_poly.entity_id
_entity_poly.type
_entity_poly.pdbx_seq_one_letter_code
_entity_poly.pdbx_strand_id
1 'polypeptide(L)'
;MSDDDATPEGAWAVAGLGRAHGPELAVLLAEVDVQALSAHELVVVLQAQERLKAYVEAVQVDALAELCERPEYARCSCPVDVVHEH
;
A
#
# COMPACT_ATOMS: atom_id res chain seq x y z
N MET A 1 -6.71 38.90 20.29
CA MET A 1 -5.48 38.15 20.59
C MET A 1 -5.30 37.22 19.40
N SER A 2 -4.25 37.48 18.61
CA SER A 2 -3.87 36.67 17.45
C SER A 2 -3.09 35.44 17.92
N ASP A 3 -3.36 34.33 17.22
CA ASP A 3 -2.51 33.19 16.90
C ASP A 3 -1.85 32.37 18.03
N ASP A 4 -2.18 31.08 18.08
CA ASP A 4 -1.15 30.04 18.22
C ASP A 4 -1.64 28.70 17.68
N ASP A 5 -1.30 28.47 16.40
CA ASP A 5 -0.60 27.27 15.91
C ASP A 5 -0.99 25.90 16.50
N ALA A 6 -2.25 25.50 16.33
CA ALA A 6 -2.54 24.07 16.28
C ALA A 6 -2.04 23.55 14.92
N THR A 7 -0.75 23.23 14.82
CA THR A 7 -0.25 22.45 13.70
C THR A 7 -1.10 21.18 13.67
N PRO A 8 -1.96 20.95 12.65
CA PRO A 8 -2.85 19.81 12.68
C PRO A 8 -1.97 18.57 12.75
N GLU A 9 -2.24 17.67 13.70
CA GLU A 9 -1.42 16.49 13.97
C GLU A 9 -1.26 15.56 12.74
N GLY A 10 -1.93 15.85 11.61
CA GLY A 10 -1.73 15.20 10.30
C GLY A 10 -0.74 15.88 9.34
N ALA A 11 -0.34 17.14 9.53
CA ALA A 11 0.48 17.88 8.55
C ALA A 11 1.89 17.31 8.39
N TRP A 12 2.50 16.83 9.48
CA TRP A 12 3.84 16.22 9.43
C TRP A 12 3.83 14.82 8.79
N ALA A 13 2.75 14.05 9.01
CA ALA A 13 2.57 12.74 8.39
C ALA A 13 2.46 12.87 6.87
N VAL A 14 1.64 13.81 6.39
CA VAL A 14 1.48 14.09 4.95
C VAL A 14 2.79 14.59 4.32
N ALA A 15 3.58 15.40 5.02
CA ALA A 15 4.88 15.86 4.53
C ALA A 15 5.88 14.70 4.30
N GLY A 16 5.78 13.63 5.10
CA GLY A 16 6.61 12.42 4.95
C GLY A 16 6.24 11.54 3.77
N LEU A 17 4.98 11.59 3.30
CA LEU A 17 4.47 10.68 2.27
C LEU A 17 5.23 10.82 0.94
N GLY A 18 5.69 12.02 0.58
CA GLY A 18 6.36 12.27 -0.70
C GLY A 18 7.68 11.49 -0.88
N ARG A 19 8.38 11.18 0.22
CA ARG A 19 9.70 10.52 0.21
C ARG A 19 9.70 9.07 0.69
N ALA A 20 8.63 8.64 1.36
CA ALA A 20 8.52 7.30 1.89
C ALA A 20 8.11 6.29 0.81
N HIS A 21 8.55 5.04 1.00
CA HIS A 21 8.33 3.94 0.06
C HIS A 21 8.01 2.65 0.80
N GLY A 22 7.28 1.75 0.12
CA GLY A 22 7.02 0.40 0.60
C GLY A 22 6.53 0.35 2.06
N PRO A 23 7.16 -0.41 2.96
CA PRO A 23 6.70 -0.55 4.34
C PRO A 23 6.69 0.76 5.14
N GLU A 24 7.66 1.65 4.92
CA GLU A 24 7.71 2.96 5.60
C GLU A 24 6.50 3.82 5.21
N LEU A 25 6.10 3.76 3.93
CA LEU A 25 4.92 4.46 3.44
C LEU A 25 3.64 3.92 4.09
N ALA A 26 3.56 2.61 4.36
CA ALA A 26 2.44 2.00 5.07
C ALA A 26 2.31 2.48 6.52
N VAL A 27 3.44 2.62 7.23
CA VAL A 27 3.46 3.14 8.61
C VAL A 27 2.96 4.58 8.64
N LEU A 28 3.48 5.44 7.76
CA LEU A 28 3.05 6.85 7.71
C LEU A 28 1.57 6.99 7.34
N LEU A 29 1.07 6.19 6.39
CA LEU A 29 -0.34 6.20 6.02
C LEU A 29 -1.27 5.73 7.15
N ALA A 30 -0.79 4.86 8.05
CA ALA A 30 -1.57 4.40 9.20
C ALA A 30 -1.76 5.47 10.28
N GLU A 31 -0.88 6.47 10.30
CA GLU A 31 -0.91 7.59 11.27
C GLU A 31 -1.74 8.79 10.76
N VAL A 32 -2.22 8.76 9.51
CA VAL A 32 -2.99 9.86 8.92
C VAL A 32 -4.42 9.89 9.44
N ASP A 33 -4.80 10.97 10.12
CA ASP A 33 -6.21 11.31 10.37
C ASP A 33 -6.84 12.01 9.16
N VAL A 34 -7.63 11.26 8.40
CA VAL A 34 -8.30 11.72 7.17
C VAL A 34 -9.30 12.85 7.44
N GLN A 35 -9.91 12.92 8.64
CA GLN A 35 -10.93 13.94 8.94
C GLN A 35 -10.31 15.33 9.17
N ALA A 36 -9.03 15.38 9.51
CA ALA A 36 -8.29 16.62 9.74
C ALA A 36 -7.66 17.21 8.47
N LEU A 37 -7.78 16.52 7.32
CA LEU A 37 -7.08 16.91 6.09
C LEU A 37 -7.87 17.89 5.22
N SER A 38 -7.14 18.81 4.61
CA SER A 38 -7.63 19.58 3.47
C SER A 38 -7.82 18.71 2.22
N ALA A 39 -8.59 19.22 1.26
CA ALA A 39 -8.76 18.55 -0.04
C ALA A 39 -7.42 18.31 -0.78
N HIS A 40 -6.44 19.19 -0.61
CA HIS A 40 -5.13 19.03 -1.21
C HIS A 40 -4.35 17.88 -0.56
N GLU A 41 -4.34 17.81 0.77
CA GLU A 41 -3.68 16.74 1.51
C GLU A 41 -4.33 15.38 1.24
N LEU A 42 -5.65 15.32 1.07
CA LEU A 42 -6.35 14.11 0.64
C LEU A 42 -5.85 13.60 -0.71
N VAL A 43 -5.56 14.48 -1.67
CA VAL A 43 -4.97 14.08 -2.95
C VAL A 43 -3.58 13.47 -2.75
N VAL A 44 -2.75 14.03 -1.87
CA VAL A 44 -1.41 13.49 -1.56
C VAL A 44 -1.52 12.10 -0.92
N VAL A 45 -2.48 11.91 -0.01
CA VAL A 45 -2.76 10.61 0.63
C VAL A 45 -3.20 9.57 -0.40
N LEU A 46 -4.12 9.92 -1.31
CA LEU A 46 -4.56 9.02 -2.38
C LEU A 46 -3.39 8.61 -3.28
N GLN A 47 -2.52 9.56 -3.68
CA GLN A 47 -1.33 9.25 -4.48
C GLN A 47 -0.35 8.35 -3.72
N ALA A 48 -0.21 8.53 -2.41
CA ALA A 48 0.60 7.66 -1.56
C ALA A 48 0.01 6.25 -1.46
N GLN A 49 -1.30 6.11 -1.32
CA GLN A 49 -1.98 4.81 -1.29
C GLN A 49 -1.79 4.03 -2.60
N GLU A 50 -1.92 4.70 -3.76
CA GLU A 50 -1.66 4.05 -5.06
C GLU A 50 -0.21 3.58 -5.20
N ARG A 51 0.76 4.36 -4.72
CA ARG A 51 2.17 3.92 -4.69
C ARG A 51 2.38 2.71 -3.79
N LEU A 52 1.75 2.68 -2.60
CA LEU A 52 1.84 1.54 -1.69
C LEU A 52 1.21 0.29 -2.31
N LYS A 53 0.06 0.43 -2.96
CA LYS A 53 -0.60 -0.66 -3.69
C LYS A 53 0.32 -1.25 -4.76
N ALA A 54 0.91 -0.39 -5.60
CA ALA A 54 1.85 -0.84 -6.64
C ALA A 54 3.07 -1.57 -6.05
N TYR A 55 3.59 -1.11 -4.90
CA TYR A 55 4.65 -1.81 -4.18
C TYR A 55 4.21 -3.21 -3.72
N VAL A 56 3.04 -3.32 -3.09
CA VAL A 56 2.52 -4.61 -2.60
C VAL A 56 2.28 -5.57 -3.76
N GLU A 57 1.74 -5.09 -4.88
CA GLU A 57 1.57 -5.90 -6.10
C GLU A 57 2.91 -6.40 -6.64
N ALA A 58 3.95 -5.57 -6.67
CA ALA A 58 5.28 -5.99 -7.10
C ALA A 58 5.85 -7.08 -6.19
N VAL A 59 5.76 -6.92 -4.87
CA VAL A 59 6.20 -7.94 -3.90
C VAL A 59 5.43 -9.26 -4.07
N GLN A 60 4.13 -9.19 -4.35
CA GLN A 60 3.32 -10.38 -4.61
C GLN A 60 3.74 -11.09 -5.89
N VAL A 61 4.01 -10.35 -6.96
CA VAL A 61 4.50 -10.91 -8.23
C VAL A 61 5.86 -11.58 -8.03
N ASP A 62 6.78 -10.96 -7.31
CA ASP A 62 8.09 -11.54 -7.02
C ASP A 62 7.97 -12.83 -6.19
N ALA A 63 7.11 -12.83 -5.17
CA ALA A 63 6.84 -14.02 -4.36
C ALA A 63 6.19 -15.14 -5.18
N LEU A 64 5.29 -14.80 -6.11
CA LEU A 64 4.68 -15.77 -7.03
C LEU A 64 5.71 -16.34 -8.01
N ALA A 65 6.60 -15.51 -8.54
CA ALA A 65 7.69 -15.97 -9.41
C ALA A 65 8.58 -16.97 -8.68
N GLU A 66 9.00 -16.65 -7.45
CA GLU A 66 9.76 -17.56 -6.59
C GLU A 66 8.99 -18.86 -6.31
N LEU A 67 7.68 -18.78 -6.07
CA LEU A 67 6.85 -19.97 -5.86
C LEU A 67 6.82 -20.88 -7.10
N CYS A 68 6.72 -20.30 -8.30
CA CYS A 68 6.71 -21.05 -9.56
C CYS A 68 8.04 -21.78 -9.84
N GLU A 69 9.16 -21.24 -9.38
CA GLU A 69 10.49 -21.86 -9.54
C GLU A 69 10.71 -23.04 -8.58
N ARG A 70 9.87 -23.20 -7.54
CA ARG A 70 10.02 -24.30 -6.59
C ARG A 70 9.63 -25.65 -7.22
N PRO A 71 10.46 -26.70 -7.07
CA PRO A 71 10.22 -28.00 -7.69
C PRO A 71 8.87 -28.64 -7.35
N GLU A 72 8.36 -28.44 -6.14
CA GLU A 72 7.03 -28.92 -5.73
C GLU A 72 5.87 -28.26 -6.50
N TYR A 73 6.07 -27.07 -7.07
CA TYR A 73 5.08 -26.34 -7.85
C TYR A 73 5.38 -26.33 -9.35
N ALA A 74 6.56 -26.82 -9.78
CA ALA A 74 6.94 -26.98 -11.19
C ALA A 74 6.00 -27.90 -12.00
N ARG A 75 5.16 -28.71 -11.33
CA ARG A 75 4.13 -29.57 -11.94
C ARG A 75 2.70 -29.09 -11.68
N CYS A 76 2.51 -27.92 -11.08
CA CYS A 76 1.19 -27.36 -10.82
C CYS A 76 0.60 -26.78 -12.13
N SER A 77 0.40 -27.63 -13.14
CA SER A 77 -0.73 -27.41 -14.04
C SER A 77 -1.96 -27.62 -13.16
N CYS A 78 -2.80 -26.59 -13.00
CA CYS A 78 -4.12 -26.66 -12.37
C CYS A 78 -4.69 -28.11 -12.42
N PRO A 79 -5.05 -28.73 -11.28
CA PRO A 79 -5.52 -30.10 -11.30
C PRO A 79 -6.67 -30.24 -12.30
N VAL A 80 -6.54 -31.20 -13.21
CA VAL A 80 -7.51 -31.45 -14.30
C VAL A 80 -8.87 -31.91 -13.76
N ASP A 81 -8.99 -32.10 -12.45
CA ASP A 81 -10.19 -32.64 -11.79
C ASP A 81 -11.18 -31.58 -11.30
N VAL A 82 -10.94 -30.28 -11.55
CA VAL A 82 -11.96 -29.22 -11.31
C VAL A 82 -12.85 -29.00 -12.54
N VAL A 83 -12.96 -30.02 -13.40
CA VAL A 83 -13.90 -30.04 -14.51
C VAL A 83 -14.91 -31.17 -14.25
N HIS A 84 -16.03 -30.77 -13.65
CA HIS A 84 -17.29 -31.50 -13.48
C HIS A 84 -17.37 -32.60 -12.42
N GLU A 85 -17.92 -32.25 -11.25
CA GLU A 85 -19.13 -32.93 -10.77
C GLU A 85 -20.19 -31.88 -10.43
N HIS A 86 -21.39 -32.12 -10.95
CA HIS A 86 -22.60 -31.29 -10.83
C HIS A 86 -23.26 -31.42 -9.46
#